data_AF-A0A017TEC4-F1
#
_entry.id   AF-A0A017TEC4-F1
#
_cell.length_a   1.000
_cell.length_b   1.000
_cell.length_c   1.000
_cell.angle_alpha   90.00
_cell.angle_beta   90.00
_cell.angle_gamma   90.00
#
_symmetry.space_group_name_H-M   'P 1'
#
loop_
_entity.id
_entity.type
_entity.pdbx_description
1 polymer ?
#
loop_
_entity_poly.entity_id
_entity_poly.type
_entity_poly.pdbx_seq_one_letter_code
_entity_poly.pdbx_strand_id
1 'polypeptide(L)'
;MIRAPGGPEVLKIEEVPVPVPRVGEALIRVKAFGVNRSELFTRQEHSSYSGDVEDFMRMPFDALVQQVAEGALRVQIGRTFRLDEIAEAHRCMEENRAGGKIVVLT
;
A
#
# COMPACT_ATOMS: atom_id res chain seq x y z
N MET A 1 12.81 1.99 1.41
CA MET A 1 12.84 3.41 1.78
C MET A 1 12.86 4.27 0.53
N ILE A 2 12.16 5.40 0.52
CA ILE A 2 12.25 6.42 -0.54
C ILE A 2 13.10 7.56 0.02
N ARG A 3 14.29 7.78 -0.54
CA ARG A 3 15.23 8.82 -0.08
C ARG A 3 15.33 10.02 -1.02
N ALA A 4 14.80 9.90 -2.24
CA ALA A 4 14.75 10.96 -3.24
C ALA A 4 13.56 10.74 -4.20
N PRO A 5 13.04 11.81 -4.84
CA PRO A 5 12.16 11.72 -6.00
C PRO A 5 12.78 10.89 -7.14
N GLY A 6 11.96 10.21 -7.93
CA GLY A 6 12.42 9.44 -9.10
C GLY A 6 11.54 8.26 -9.51
N GLY A 7 11.96 7.55 -10.56
CA GLY A 7 11.30 6.34 -11.05
C GLY A 7 11.49 5.14 -10.11
N PRO A 8 10.93 3.96 -10.44
CA PRO A 8 10.99 2.78 -9.58
C PRO A 8 12.40 2.35 -9.15
N GLU A 9 13.42 2.70 -9.93
CA GLU A 9 14.83 2.44 -9.68
C GLU A 9 15.40 3.10 -8.42
N VAL A 10 14.76 4.14 -7.90
CA VAL A 10 15.21 4.80 -6.65
C VAL A 10 14.75 4.08 -5.39
N LEU A 11 13.88 3.07 -5.52
CA LEU A 11 13.37 2.28 -4.40
C LEU A 11 14.46 1.33 -3.89
N LYS A 12 14.89 1.53 -2.64
CA LYS A 12 15.87 0.67 -1.98
C LYS A 12 15.26 -0.07 -0.82
N ILE A 13 15.53 -1.37 -0.74
CA ILE A 13 15.20 -2.17 0.44
C ILE A 13 16.30 -1.94 1.45
N GLU A 14 15.89 -1.63 2.66
CA GLU A 14 16.80 -1.34 3.76
C GLU A 14 16.32 -2.10 4.98
N GLU A 15 17.25 -2.72 5.68
CA GLU A 15 16.98 -3.27 7.01
C GLU A 15 17.04 -2.14 8.03
N VAL A 16 16.02 -2.07 8.87
CA VAL A 16 15.92 -1.09 9.95
C VAL A 16 15.65 -1.82 11.27
N PRO A 17 16.10 -1.28 12.41
CA PRO A 17 15.79 -1.87 13.71
C PRO A 17 14.27 -1.98 13.93
N VAL A 18 13.84 -3.09 14.55
CA VAL A 18 12.43 -3.23 14.98
C VAL A 18 12.14 -2.19 16.07
N PRO A 19 11.14 -1.31 15.91
CA PRO A 19 10.86 -0.28 16.89
C PRO A 19 10.25 -0.89 18.17
N VAL A 20 10.56 -0.27 19.31
CA VAL A 20 9.94 -0.61 20.60
C VAL A 20 8.73 0.30 20.81
N PRO A 21 7.50 -0.23 20.94
CA PRO A 21 6.30 0.59 21.10
C PRO A 21 6.30 1.31 22.46
N ARG A 22 5.85 2.57 22.47
CA ARG A 22 5.63 3.38 23.67
C ARG A 22 4.23 3.14 24.24
N VAL A 23 3.96 3.75 25.40
CA VAL A 23 2.60 3.76 25.98
C VAL A 23 1.62 4.38 24.97
N GLY A 24 0.57 3.62 24.62
CA GLY A 24 -0.42 4.03 23.63
C GLY A 24 -0.10 3.62 22.18
N GLU A 25 1.05 3.01 21.92
CA GLU A 25 1.42 2.50 20.58
C GLU A 25 1.28 0.97 20.51
N ALA A 26 1.07 0.46 19.30
CA ALA A 26 1.08 -0.97 19.00
C ALA A 26 2.14 -1.30 17.94
N LEU A 27 2.84 -2.42 18.12
CA LEU A 27 3.77 -2.95 17.11
C LEU A 27 3.02 -3.93 16.19
N ILE A 28 2.91 -3.58 14.90
CA ILE A 28 2.17 -4.36 13.90
C ILE A 28 3.16 -5.07 12.97
N ARG A 29 3.04 -6.39 12.86
CA ARG A 29 3.74 -7.16 11.82
C ARG A 29 2.93 -7.12 10.52
N VAL A 30 3.40 -6.32 9.57
CA VAL A 30 2.86 -6.31 8.20
C VAL A 30 3.19 -7.65 7.54
N LYS A 31 2.20 -8.30 6.92
CA LYS A 31 2.34 -9.55 6.15
C LYS A 31 2.25 -9.31 4.65
N ALA A 32 1.50 -8.29 4.27
CA ALA A 32 1.35 -7.82 2.92
C ALA A 32 0.91 -6.36 2.93
N PHE A 33 1.16 -5.65 1.84
CA PHE A 33 0.64 -4.31 1.62
C PHE A 33 0.27 -4.10 0.15
N GLY A 34 -0.61 -3.14 -0.09
CA GLY A 34 -1.01 -2.77 -1.44
C GLY A 34 -0.17 -1.64 -2.01
N VAL A 35 0.17 -1.70 -3.29
CA VAL A 35 0.74 -0.55 -4.01
C VAL A 35 -0.40 0.25 -4.64
N ASN A 36 -0.43 1.58 -4.47
CA ASN A 36 -1.40 2.46 -5.16
C ASN A 36 -0.71 3.45 -6.09
N ARG A 37 -1.50 4.04 -6.99
CA ARG A 37 -0.99 5.02 -7.95
C ARG A 37 -0.64 6.36 -7.31
N SER A 38 -1.19 6.65 -6.11
CA SER A 38 -0.90 7.89 -5.39
C SER A 38 0.56 8.01 -4.93
N GLU A 39 1.25 6.89 -4.82
CA GLU A 39 2.68 6.78 -4.51
C GLU A 39 3.55 7.30 -5.66
N LEU A 40 3.04 7.31 -6.91
CA LEU A 40 3.69 8.01 -8.03
C LEU A 40 3.68 9.52 -7.80
N PHE A 41 2.55 10.10 -7.40
CA PHE A 41 2.44 11.53 -7.14
C PHE A 41 3.27 11.94 -5.92
N THR A 42 3.32 11.10 -4.89
CA THR A 42 4.18 11.32 -3.72
C THR A 42 5.67 11.36 -4.11
N ARG A 43 6.11 10.49 -5.04
CA ARG A 43 7.48 10.50 -5.58
C ARG A 43 7.75 11.66 -6.54
N GLN A 44 6.73 12.34 -7.04
CA GLN A 44 6.84 13.51 -7.90
C GLN A 44 6.57 14.82 -7.14
N GLU A 45 6.44 14.80 -5.81
CA GLU A 45 6.11 15.95 -4.96
C GLU A 45 4.71 16.58 -5.20
N HIS A 46 3.78 15.81 -5.78
CA HIS A 46 2.42 16.28 -6.14
C HIS A 46 1.30 15.53 -5.39
N SER A 47 1.51 15.11 -4.13
CA SER A 47 0.46 14.40 -3.39
C SER A 47 -0.51 15.35 -2.69
N SER A 48 -1.78 15.30 -3.09
CA SER A 48 -2.90 15.78 -2.28
C SER A 48 -3.73 14.57 -1.84
N TYR A 49 -3.82 14.32 -0.53
CA TYR A 49 -4.80 13.40 0.05
C TYR A 49 -5.98 14.23 0.56
N SER A 50 -7.19 13.86 0.17
CA SER A 50 -8.43 14.40 0.71
C SER A 50 -9.05 13.38 1.65
N GLY A 51 -9.46 13.82 2.84
CA GLY A 51 -10.14 12.99 3.83
C GLY A 51 -9.62 13.28 5.24
N ASP A 52 -10.52 13.32 6.20
CA ASP A 52 -10.18 13.50 7.61
C ASP A 52 -10.63 12.29 8.48
N VAL A 53 -10.47 12.43 9.80
CA VAL A 53 -10.87 11.39 10.75
C VAL A 53 -12.39 11.17 10.72
N GLU A 54 -13.18 12.21 10.49
CA GLU A 54 -14.63 12.12 10.43
C GLU A 54 -15.08 11.31 9.21
N ASP A 55 -14.43 11.52 8.06
CA ASP A 55 -14.65 10.71 6.85
C ASP A 55 -14.32 9.23 7.11
N PHE A 56 -13.20 8.97 7.81
CA PHE A 56 -12.81 7.61 8.17
C PHE A 56 -13.84 6.94 9.09
N MET A 57 -14.31 7.67 10.11
CA MET A 57 -15.30 7.15 11.06
C MET A 57 -16.68 6.93 10.42
N ARG A 58 -17.02 7.68 9.37
CA ARG A 58 -18.25 7.50 8.58
C ARG A 58 -18.17 6.36 7.57
N MET A 59 -16.97 5.90 7.23
CA MET A 59 -16.80 4.78 6.32
C MET A 59 -17.47 3.52 6.90
N PRO A 60 -18.35 2.83 6.15
CA PRO A 60 -19.03 1.63 6.62
C PRO A 60 -18.09 0.41 6.56
N PHE A 61 -16.98 0.47 7.29
CA PHE A 61 -15.89 -0.51 7.22
C PHE A 61 -16.37 -1.92 7.49
N ASP A 62 -17.13 -2.12 8.56
CA ASP A 62 -17.63 -3.45 8.95
C ASP A 62 -18.55 -4.05 7.87
N ALA A 63 -19.39 -3.22 7.24
CA ALA A 63 -20.26 -3.67 6.15
C ALA A 63 -19.45 -4.06 4.90
N LEU A 64 -18.39 -3.30 4.57
CA LEU A 64 -17.49 -3.65 3.46
C LEU A 64 -16.76 -4.96 3.75
N VAL A 65 -16.26 -5.14 4.98
CA VAL A 65 -15.61 -6.39 5.41
C VAL A 65 -16.58 -7.56 5.31
N GLN A 66 -17.83 -7.39 5.74
CA GLN A 66 -18.86 -8.42 5.66
C GLN A 66 -19.18 -8.80 4.20
N GLN A 67 -19.32 -7.81 3.32
CA GLN A 67 -19.53 -8.07 1.89
C GLN A 67 -18.36 -8.84 1.26
N VAL A 68 -17.12 -8.58 1.68
CA VAL A 68 -15.95 -9.36 1.24
C VAL A 68 -16.03 -10.79 1.76
N ALA A 69 -16.33 -10.97 3.05
CA ALA A 69 -16.43 -12.29 3.68
C ALA A 69 -17.53 -13.16 3.05
N GLU A 70 -18.66 -12.56 2.69
CA GLU A 70 -19.78 -13.22 2.00
C GLU A 70 -19.54 -13.40 0.50
N GLY A 71 -18.46 -12.82 -0.05
CA GLY A 71 -18.13 -12.87 -1.47
C GLY A 71 -19.01 -11.98 -2.36
N ALA A 72 -19.84 -11.11 -1.76
CA ALA A 72 -20.64 -10.10 -2.44
C ALA A 72 -19.78 -8.96 -3.01
N LEU A 73 -18.69 -8.61 -2.31
CA LEU A 73 -17.66 -7.71 -2.79
C LEU A 73 -16.38 -8.50 -3.07
N ARG A 74 -16.01 -8.63 -4.35
CA ARG A 74 -14.79 -9.33 -4.75
C ARG A 74 -13.67 -8.33 -5.03
N VAL A 75 -12.66 -8.33 -4.19
CA VAL A 75 -11.43 -7.55 -4.44
C VAL A 75 -10.57 -8.32 -5.44
N GLN A 76 -10.46 -7.80 -6.66
CA GLN A 76 -9.62 -8.40 -7.68
C GLN A 76 -8.14 -8.13 -7.39
N ILE A 77 -7.41 -9.17 -6.99
CA ILE A 77 -5.95 -9.14 -6.93
C ILE A 77 -5.43 -9.36 -8.34
N GLY A 78 -4.77 -8.36 -8.90
CA GLY A 78 -4.25 -8.41 -10.26
C GLY A 78 -2.88 -9.06 -10.33
N ARG A 79 -1.96 -8.62 -9.48
CA ARG A 79 -0.59 -9.11 -9.39
C ARG A 79 -0.13 -9.18 -7.93
N THR A 80 0.71 -10.16 -7.65
CA THR A 80 1.38 -10.31 -6.37
C THR A 80 2.89 -10.31 -6.61
N PHE A 81 3.62 -9.55 -5.81
CA PHE A 81 5.08 -9.47 -5.84
C PHE A 81 5.65 -9.77 -4.46
N ARG A 82 6.91 -10.19 -4.39
CA ARG A 82 7.69 -10.22 -3.15
C ARG A 82 8.29 -8.84 -2.88
N LEU A 83 8.68 -8.60 -1.62
CA LEU A 83 9.31 -7.33 -1.24
C LEU A 83 10.58 -7.01 -2.05
N ASP A 84 11.38 -8.02 -2.41
CA ASP A 84 12.57 -7.84 -3.25
C ASP A 84 12.28 -7.46 -4.71
N GLU A 85 11.02 -7.57 -5.12
CA GLU A 85 10.51 -7.19 -6.44
C GLU A 85 9.80 -5.82 -6.40
N ILE A 86 9.99 -5.01 -5.36
CA ILE A 86 9.22 -3.76 -5.20
C ILE A 86 9.35 -2.79 -6.39
N ALA A 87 10.52 -2.73 -7.04
CA ALA A 87 10.70 -1.92 -8.24
C ALA A 87 9.88 -2.46 -9.43
N GLU A 88 9.77 -3.79 -9.56
CA GLU A 88 8.92 -4.46 -10.54
C GLU A 88 7.43 -4.15 -10.30
N ALA A 89 7.01 -4.20 -9.03
CA ALA A 89 5.64 -3.89 -8.63
C ALA A 89 5.25 -2.45 -9.01
N HIS A 90 6.16 -1.49 -8.77
CA HIS A 90 5.96 -0.09 -9.17
C HIS A 90 5.99 0.10 -10.68
N ARG A 91 6.89 -0.57 -11.43
CA ARG A 91 6.87 -0.55 -12.91
C ARG A 91 5.54 -1.07 -13.46
N CYS A 92 5.08 -2.22 -12.94
CA CYS A 92 3.80 -2.81 -13.34
C CYS A 92 2.61 -1.87 -13.09
N MET A 93 2.64 -1.14 -11.97
CA MET A 93 1.65 -0.12 -11.64
C MET A 93 1.71 1.08 -12.60
N GLU A 94 2.90 1.63 -12.83
CA GLU A 94 3.10 2.81 -13.71
C GLU A 94 2.65 2.53 -15.15
N GLU A 95 2.92 1.32 -15.64
CA GLU A 95 2.51 0.84 -16.96
C GLU A 95 1.06 0.36 -17.01
N ASN A 96 0.32 0.43 -15.90
CA ASN A 96 -1.07 0.00 -15.77
C ASN A 96 -1.32 -1.46 -16.19
N ARG A 97 -0.38 -2.37 -15.91
CA ARG A 97 -0.42 -3.80 -16.32
C ARG A 97 -0.95 -4.75 -15.24
N ALA A 98 -1.39 -4.22 -14.10
CA ALA A 98 -1.81 -5.04 -12.97
C ALA A 98 -3.18 -5.72 -13.20
N GLY A 99 -4.12 -5.02 -13.85
CA GLY A 99 -5.48 -5.54 -14.05
C GLY A 99 -6.27 -5.75 -12.75
N GLY A 100 -5.88 -5.08 -11.66
CA GLY A 100 -6.46 -5.23 -10.33
C GLY A 100 -5.52 -4.65 -9.27
N LYS A 101 -5.79 -4.94 -8.00
CA LYS A 101 -4.93 -4.51 -6.89
C LYS A 101 -3.58 -5.23 -6.97
N ILE A 102 -2.49 -4.47 -6.86
CA ILE A 102 -1.15 -5.02 -6.65
C ILE A 102 -0.95 -5.27 -5.16
N VAL A 103 -0.50 -6.47 -4.81
CA VAL A 103 -0.18 -6.88 -3.44
C VAL A 103 1.30 -7.24 -3.35
N VAL A 104 1.99 -6.75 -2.33
CA VAL A 104 3.39 -7.09 -2.03
C VAL A 104 3.42 -7.91 -0.75
N LEU A 105 4.10 -9.06 -0.77
CA LEU A 105 4.30 -9.94 0.38
C LEU A 105 5.64 -9.63 1.08
N THR A 106 5.64 -9.69 2.41
CA THR A 106 6.78 -9.36 3.29
C THR A 106 7.20 -10.50 4.19
#